data_AF-A0A1I7TSM7-F1
#
_entry.id   AF-A0A1I7TSM7-F1
#
_cell.length_a   1.000
_cell.length_b   1.000
_cell.length_c   1.000
_cell.angle_alpha   90.00
_cell.angle_beta   90.00
_cell.angle_gamma   90.00
#
_symmetry.space_group_name_H-M   'P 1'
#
loop_
_entity.id
_entity.type
_entity.pdbx_description
1 polymer ?
#
loop_
_entity_poly.entity_id
_entity_poly.type
_entity_poly.pdbx_seq_one_letter_code
_entity_poly.pdbx_strand_id
1 'polypeptide(L)'
;MSEEREITLATLDSSRDIKCEVDDCATKSFSMPTLSKRRFLLVSRQVVTGRRRNPERRWPDIPQNPHFKPRNSGKLPIKVSHRLCQVCHIIRPVSEIFMITGEVEKLFVLLFAIYRKKMIVHESTRLYKQPALYTCRDHCSETSSEILNIFGVNAATGIFRARQRKVVEVIRLVNHLTGKVTDESKLLNLAYLFMMQYPERSAVVGPMVKEEDIPYERTIECQTAETAETILPKCFRQPRKQRLETEEEGCSSSMVRVIKQSTVLLPTQSDSSSLQPLRNPVRCTYCFDVREKQHMVNISKTKYRLSRWKEQLGQEFGERLLSIMINYMCRKHFSPMDFSSCGRLRREAIPIVDPPPEVHTFKIDGNDFVKVSEEELKKN
;
A
#
# COMPACT_ATOMS: atom_id res chain seq x y z
N MET A 1 -11.72 -45.02 23.50
CA MET A 1 -12.72 -44.87 24.59
C MET A 1 -12.01 -44.23 25.76
N SER A 2 -12.70 -43.35 26.48
CA SER A 2 -12.21 -42.47 27.56
C SER A 2 -11.56 -41.17 27.05
N GLU A 3 -11.95 -39.97 27.46
CA GLU A 3 -13.11 -39.47 28.20
C GLU A 3 -13.04 -37.94 28.06
N GLU A 4 -14.11 -37.29 27.63
CA GLU A 4 -14.21 -35.83 27.54
C GLU A 4 -14.40 -35.25 28.95
N ARG A 5 -13.65 -34.19 29.28
CA ARG A 5 -13.91 -33.37 30.45
C ARG A 5 -14.27 -31.95 30.00
N GLU A 6 -15.57 -31.72 30.02
CA GLU A 6 -16.23 -30.43 30.01
C GLU A 6 -16.00 -29.74 31.37
N ILE A 7 -15.55 -28.48 31.37
CA ILE A 7 -15.49 -27.65 32.58
C ILE A 7 -16.25 -26.35 32.27
N THR A 8 -17.47 -26.32 32.77
CA THR A 8 -18.34 -25.15 32.87
C THR A 8 -18.03 -24.46 34.21
N LEU A 9 -17.73 -23.15 34.19
CA LEU A 9 -17.74 -22.34 35.41
C LEU A 9 -18.56 -21.07 35.15
N ALA A 10 -19.67 -20.99 35.88
CA ALA A 10 -20.56 -19.85 35.95
C ALA A 10 -20.09 -18.85 37.02
N THR A 11 -20.21 -17.57 36.66
CA THR A 11 -20.56 -16.38 37.45
C THR A 11 -20.25 -16.31 38.95
N LEU A 12 -19.63 -15.19 39.36
CA LEU A 12 -20.01 -14.46 40.58
C LEU A 12 -19.83 -12.95 40.37
N ASP A 13 -20.97 -12.26 40.46
CA ASP A 13 -21.11 -10.82 40.63
C ASP A 13 -20.44 -10.33 41.91
N SER A 14 -19.88 -9.12 41.84
CA SER A 14 -19.61 -8.30 43.02
C SER A 14 -19.75 -6.84 42.64
N SER A 15 -21.00 -6.38 42.73
CA SER A 15 -21.39 -5.00 42.94
C SER A 15 -20.66 -4.42 44.17
N ARG A 16 -20.06 -3.23 44.01
CA ARG A 16 -19.80 -2.31 45.11
C ARG A 16 -20.17 -0.91 44.69
N ASP A 17 -21.26 -0.45 45.30
CA ASP A 17 -21.72 0.91 45.36
C ASP A 17 -20.70 1.80 46.06
N ILE A 18 -20.35 2.93 45.44
CA ILE A 18 -19.79 4.08 46.13
C ILE A 18 -20.65 5.28 45.77
N LYS A 19 -21.53 5.65 46.71
CA LYS A 19 -22.14 6.98 46.81
C LYS A 19 -21.06 7.97 47.25
N CYS A 20 -20.87 9.05 46.49
CA CYS A 20 -20.41 10.31 47.06
C CYS A 20 -21.26 11.45 46.48
N GLU A 21 -21.59 12.35 47.38
CA GLU A 21 -22.61 13.38 47.30
C GLU A 21 -22.30 14.52 46.34
N VAL A 22 -23.40 15.19 46.02
CA VAL A 22 -23.59 16.40 45.25
C VAL A 22 -23.05 17.59 46.04
N ASP A 23 -22.35 18.51 45.38
CA ASP A 23 -22.41 19.93 45.73
C ASP A 23 -22.21 20.81 44.49
N ASP A 24 -23.08 21.83 44.43
CA ASP A 24 -23.26 22.83 43.39
C ASP A 24 -22.02 23.72 43.16
N CYS A 25 -21.81 24.18 41.92
CA CYS A 25 -21.88 25.61 41.55
C CYS A 25 -21.26 25.89 40.16
N ALA A 26 -21.91 26.83 39.46
CA ALA A 26 -21.37 27.70 38.40
C ALA A 26 -21.19 27.15 36.97
N THR A 27 -22.27 27.30 36.19
CA THR A 27 -22.30 27.43 34.73
C THR A 27 -21.38 28.57 34.24
N LYS A 28 -20.24 28.22 33.65
CA LYS A 28 -19.46 29.10 32.76
C LYS A 28 -19.49 28.55 31.34
N SER A 29 -20.06 29.32 30.44
CA SER A 29 -20.07 29.11 29.00
C SER A 29 -18.63 29.15 28.45
N PHE A 30 -18.10 27.99 28.07
CA PHE A 30 -16.85 27.89 27.32
C PHE A 30 -17.14 27.90 25.81
N SER A 31 -16.81 29.00 25.16
CA SER A 31 -16.71 29.10 23.70
C SER A 31 -15.56 28.23 23.19
N MET A 32 -15.86 27.29 22.31
CA MET A 32 -14.87 26.41 21.67
C MET A 32 -13.93 27.23 20.76
N PRO A 33 -12.60 27.08 20.86
CA PRO A 33 -11.68 27.68 19.91
C PRO A 33 -11.76 26.96 18.56
N THR A 34 -11.99 27.73 17.50
CA THR A 34 -12.01 27.23 16.12
C THR A 34 -10.64 26.69 15.71
N LEU A 35 -10.58 25.38 15.45
CA LEU A 35 -9.43 24.68 14.89
C LEU A 35 -9.09 25.22 13.48
N SER A 36 -8.10 26.11 13.42
CA SER A 36 -7.52 26.58 12.17
C SER A 36 -6.73 25.43 11.50
N LYS A 37 -7.33 24.82 10.47
CA LYS A 37 -6.67 23.80 9.63
C LYS A 37 -5.57 24.46 8.78
N ARG A 38 -4.33 24.40 9.25
CA ARG A 38 -3.14 24.72 8.43
C ARG A 38 -2.93 23.61 7.40
N ARG A 39 -3.00 23.94 6.11
CA ARG A 39 -2.58 23.07 5.01
C ARG A 39 -1.07 23.23 4.81
N PHE A 40 -0.34 22.13 4.89
CA PHE A 40 1.07 22.08 4.47
C PHE A 40 1.12 21.66 3.00
N LEU A 41 1.72 22.50 2.15
CA LEU A 41 2.09 22.17 0.78
C LEU A 41 3.48 21.55 0.79
N LEU A 42 3.59 20.30 0.31
CA LEU A 42 4.86 19.62 0.16
C LEU A 42 5.55 20.13 -1.11
N VAL A 43 6.49 21.06 -0.95
CA VAL A 43 7.36 21.52 -2.04
C VAL A 43 8.64 20.70 -1.98
N SER A 44 8.78 19.71 -2.87
CA SER A 44 10.04 18.98 -3.02
C SER A 44 11.05 19.86 -3.76
N ARG A 45 11.92 20.57 -3.03
CA ARG A 45 13.13 21.15 -3.61
C ARG A 45 14.24 20.10 -3.61
N GLN A 46 14.70 19.72 -4.80
CA GLN A 46 15.85 18.84 -4.97
C GLN A 46 17.13 19.65 -4.72
N VAL A 47 17.75 19.47 -3.56
CA VAL A 47 19.05 20.08 -3.25
C VAL A 47 20.12 19.30 -4.01
N VAL A 48 20.65 19.90 -5.09
CA VAL A 48 21.83 19.39 -5.79
C VAL A 48 23.04 19.65 -4.88
N THR A 49 23.52 18.61 -4.21
CA THR A 49 24.75 18.70 -3.42
C THR A 49 25.96 18.79 -4.36
N GLY A 50 26.57 19.98 -4.40
CA GLY A 50 27.84 20.21 -5.07
C GLY A 50 28.93 19.30 -4.49
N ARG A 51 29.71 18.67 -5.38
CA ARG A 51 30.86 17.83 -5.01
C ARG A 51 31.87 18.64 -4.18
N ARG A 52 32.04 18.26 -2.91
CA ARG A 52 33.22 18.62 -2.12
C ARG A 52 34.46 18.01 -2.79
N ARG A 53 35.45 18.83 -3.11
CA ARG A 53 36.82 18.40 -3.42
C ARG A 53 37.42 17.77 -2.16
N ASN A 54 37.89 16.54 -2.28
CA ASN A 54 38.62 15.85 -1.22
C ASN A 54 40.13 16.11 -1.44
N PRO A 55 40.91 16.53 -0.43
CA PRO A 55 42.35 16.70 -0.58
C PRO A 55 43.08 15.35 -0.59
N GLU A 56 44.20 15.38 -1.30
CA GLU A 56 45.11 14.32 -1.69
C GLU A 56 45.50 13.34 -0.56
N ARG A 57 45.35 12.05 -0.82
CA ARG A 57 46.23 11.01 -0.25
C ARG A 57 47.02 10.39 -1.39
N ARG A 58 48.32 10.70 -1.43
CA ARG A 58 49.30 10.06 -2.32
C ARG A 58 49.43 8.59 -1.95
N TRP A 59 49.22 7.71 -2.93
CA TRP A 59 49.66 6.32 -2.88
C TRP A 59 50.95 6.19 -3.72
N PRO A 60 51.89 5.31 -3.34
CA PRO A 60 53.16 5.15 -4.05
C PRO A 60 52.97 4.51 -5.44
N ASP A 61 53.83 4.95 -6.35
CA ASP A 61 53.82 4.68 -7.78
C ASP A 61 53.88 3.19 -8.13
N ILE A 62 52.87 2.73 -8.88
CA ILE A 62 52.87 1.44 -9.58
C ILE A 62 53.25 1.72 -11.05
N PRO A 63 54.17 0.94 -11.67
CA PRO A 63 54.63 1.21 -13.04
C PRO A 63 53.47 1.14 -14.05
N GLN A 64 53.34 2.19 -14.84
CA GLN A 64 52.30 2.33 -15.86
C GLN A 64 52.61 1.43 -17.08
N ASN A 65 51.69 0.52 -17.39
CA ASN A 65 51.71 -0.28 -18.61
C ASN A 65 50.95 0.48 -19.72
N PRO A 66 51.59 0.87 -20.85
CA PRO A 66 51.06 1.91 -21.75
C PRO A 66 49.98 1.46 -22.76
N HIS A 67 49.27 0.34 -22.55
CA HIS A 67 48.33 -0.19 -23.56
C HIS A 67 46.83 -0.23 -23.21
N PHE A 68 46.39 0.36 -22.10
CA PHE A 68 44.96 0.45 -21.80
C PHE A 68 44.34 1.76 -22.28
N LYS A 69 43.75 1.73 -23.49
CA LYS A 69 42.84 2.79 -23.95
C LYS A 69 41.63 2.86 -22.99
N PRO A 70 41.32 4.03 -22.38
CA PRO A 70 40.15 4.16 -21.52
C PRO A 70 38.89 4.02 -22.37
N ARG A 71 38.23 2.87 -22.25
CA ARG A 71 36.94 2.61 -22.87
C ARG A 71 35.94 3.58 -22.22
N ASN A 72 35.34 4.44 -23.04
CA ASN A 72 34.25 5.35 -22.69
C ASN A 72 33.42 4.81 -21.53
N SER A 73 33.48 5.48 -20.38
CA SER A 73 32.61 5.27 -19.23
C SER A 73 31.21 5.78 -19.56
N GLY A 74 30.58 5.14 -20.55
CA GLY A 74 29.15 5.21 -20.76
C GLY A 74 28.50 4.79 -19.45
N LYS A 75 27.95 5.77 -18.73
CA LYS A 75 27.13 5.55 -17.54
C LYS A 75 26.02 4.60 -17.98
N LEU A 76 26.18 3.32 -17.68
CA LEU A 76 25.12 2.33 -17.86
C LEU A 76 23.87 2.90 -17.16
N PRO A 77 22.70 2.88 -17.82
CA PRO A 77 21.49 3.44 -17.23
C PRO A 77 21.29 2.77 -15.87
N ILE A 78 21.30 3.60 -14.80
CA ILE A 78 21.08 3.15 -13.44
C ILE A 78 19.68 2.56 -13.42
N LYS A 79 19.58 1.22 -13.48
CA LYS A 79 18.32 0.52 -13.32
C LYS A 79 17.89 0.77 -11.87
N VAL A 80 16.99 1.74 -11.69
CA VAL A 80 16.35 2.01 -10.40
C VAL A 80 15.53 0.77 -10.06
N SER A 81 16.15 -0.13 -9.31
CA SER A 81 15.45 -1.27 -8.74
C SER A 81 14.60 -0.75 -7.58
N HIS A 82 13.39 -1.29 -7.48
CA HIS A 82 12.47 -1.00 -6.40
C HIS A 82 12.33 -2.24 -5.54
N ARG A 83 12.16 -2.07 -4.23
CA ARG A 83 11.94 -3.17 -3.28
C ARG A 83 10.79 -2.83 -2.34
N LEU A 84 10.11 -3.88 -1.88
CA LEU A 84 9.00 -3.77 -0.93
C LEU A 84 9.57 -3.66 0.49
N CYS A 85 9.14 -2.65 1.25
CA CYS A 85 9.38 -2.63 2.70
C CYS A 85 8.51 -3.69 3.38
N GLN A 86 9.11 -4.58 4.18
CA GLN A 86 8.39 -5.65 4.87
C GLN A 86 7.56 -5.17 6.07
N VAL A 87 7.67 -3.89 6.46
CA VAL A 87 6.92 -3.29 7.59
C VAL A 87 5.67 -2.53 7.13
N CYS A 88 5.75 -1.69 6.09
CA CYS A 88 4.57 -0.97 5.56
C CYS A 88 4.03 -1.54 4.25
N HIS A 89 4.70 -2.53 3.65
CA HIS A 89 4.35 -3.07 2.34
C HIS A 89 4.28 -2.03 1.21
N ILE A 90 4.99 -0.91 1.35
CA ILE A 90 5.14 0.11 0.30
C ILE A 90 6.41 -0.18 -0.51
N ILE A 91 6.28 -0.11 -1.84
CA ILE A 91 7.41 -0.20 -2.76
C ILE A 91 8.20 1.12 -2.68
N ARG A 92 9.49 1.04 -2.39
CA ARG A 92 10.41 2.18 -2.37
C ARG A 92 11.60 1.92 -3.31
N PRO A 93 12.27 2.96 -3.81
CA PRO A 93 13.53 2.78 -4.54
C PRO A 93 14.57 2.10 -3.63
N VAL A 94 15.46 1.30 -4.21
CA VAL A 94 16.47 0.56 -3.44
C VAL A 94 17.38 1.48 -2.62
N SER A 95 17.56 2.74 -3.01
CA SER A 95 18.28 3.74 -2.21
C SER A 95 17.63 4.07 -0.87
N GLU A 96 16.31 3.88 -0.75
CA GLU A 96 15.52 4.13 0.47
C GLU A 96 15.25 2.86 1.28
N ILE A 97 15.57 1.69 0.74
CA ILE A 97 15.41 0.41 1.42
C ILE A 97 16.72 0.05 2.11
N PHE A 98 16.63 -0.20 3.41
CA PHE A 98 17.71 -0.68 4.25
C PHE A 98 17.55 -2.18 4.47
N MET A 99 18.63 -2.93 4.24
CA MET A 99 18.70 -4.37 4.48
C MET A 99 19.33 -4.60 5.84
N ILE A 100 18.54 -5.05 6.79
CA ILE A 100 18.97 -5.32 8.16
C ILE A 100 19.30 -6.81 8.28
N THR A 101 20.56 -7.11 8.61
CA THR A 101 21.04 -8.46 8.90
C THR A 101 21.29 -8.70 10.38
N GLY A 102 21.52 -7.64 11.17
CA GLY A 102 21.77 -7.74 12.61
C GLY A 102 20.52 -8.13 13.40
N GLU A 103 20.65 -9.08 14.33
CA GLU A 103 19.54 -9.59 15.14
C GLU A 103 18.91 -8.49 16.01
N VAL A 104 19.75 -7.59 16.56
CA VAL A 104 19.32 -6.51 17.45
C VAL A 104 18.45 -5.50 16.70
N GLU A 105 18.90 -5.05 15.53
CA GLU A 105 18.14 -4.10 14.73
C GLU A 105 16.85 -4.72 14.20
N LYS A 106 16.90 -6.00 13.80
CA LYS A 106 15.68 -6.73 13.40
C LYS A 106 14.69 -6.80 14.54
N LEU A 107 15.14 -7.11 15.76
CA LEU A 107 14.28 -7.23 16.93
C LEU A 107 13.50 -5.93 17.16
N PHE A 108 14.18 -4.78 17.23
CA PHE A 108 13.52 -3.51 17.54
C PHE A 108 12.61 -3.01 16.43
N VAL A 109 12.99 -3.19 15.15
CA VAL A 109 12.11 -2.82 14.02
C VAL A 109 10.85 -3.67 14.00
N LEU A 110 10.94 -4.95 14.36
CA LEU A 110 9.78 -5.83 14.46
C LEU A 110 8.91 -5.49 15.69
N LEU A 111 9.52 -5.19 16.84
CA LEU A 111 8.80 -4.70 18.02
C LEU A 111 8.02 -3.42 17.69
N PHE A 112 8.66 -2.45 17.06
CA PHE A 112 8.02 -1.24 16.54
C PHE A 112 6.77 -1.57 15.70
N ALA A 113 6.91 -2.49 14.75
CA ALA A 113 5.81 -2.85 13.86
C ALA A 113 4.62 -3.51 14.61
N ILE A 114 4.91 -4.32 15.63
CA ILE A 114 3.88 -4.95 16.48
C ILE A 114 3.17 -3.91 17.35
N TYR A 115 3.91 -3.06 18.07
CA TYR A 115 3.34 -2.04 18.96
C TYR A 115 2.51 -1.00 18.20
N ARG A 116 2.91 -0.66 16.96
CA ARG A 116 2.11 0.18 16.05
C ARG A 116 0.96 -0.54 15.34
N LYS A 117 0.75 -1.83 15.64
CA LYS A 117 -0.27 -2.69 15.00
C LYS A 117 -0.15 -2.73 13.47
N LYS A 118 1.05 -2.49 12.93
CA LYS A 118 1.35 -2.60 11.50
C LYS A 118 1.57 -4.06 11.08
N MET A 119 1.89 -4.93 12.03
CA MET A 119 2.18 -6.34 11.77
C MET A 119 1.71 -7.22 12.93
N ILE A 120 1.25 -8.43 12.59
CA ILE A 120 0.86 -9.45 13.58
C ILE A 120 2.10 -10.16 14.15
N VAL A 121 1.98 -10.65 15.39
CA VAL A 121 3.09 -11.31 16.10
C VAL A 121 3.63 -12.52 15.32
N HIS A 122 2.74 -13.38 14.81
CA HIS A 122 3.13 -14.57 14.05
C HIS A 122 3.97 -14.24 12.80
N GLU A 123 3.59 -13.20 12.06
CA GLU A 123 4.36 -12.74 10.89
C GLU A 123 5.71 -12.18 11.30
N SER A 124 5.75 -11.41 12.40
CA SER A 124 6.99 -10.86 12.95
C SER A 124 7.97 -11.97 13.35
N THR A 125 7.50 -13.03 14.01
CA THR A 125 8.33 -14.21 14.35
C THR A 125 8.90 -14.87 13.09
N ARG A 126 8.12 -14.98 12.00
CA ARG A 126 8.59 -15.52 10.72
C ARG A 126 9.67 -14.63 10.12
N LEU A 127 9.50 -13.31 10.12
CA LEU A 127 10.49 -12.36 9.61
C LEU A 127 11.76 -12.31 10.47
N TYR A 128 11.64 -12.46 11.79
CA TYR A 128 12.78 -12.53 12.69
C TYR A 128 13.72 -13.70 12.35
N LYS A 129 13.16 -14.83 11.89
CA LYS A 129 13.94 -16.01 11.47
C LYS A 129 14.62 -15.88 10.09
N GLN A 130 14.24 -14.90 9.28
CA GLN A 130 14.85 -14.70 7.95
C GLN A 130 16.29 -14.16 8.08
N PRO A 131 17.20 -14.44 7.14
CA PRO A 131 18.57 -13.94 7.22
C PRO A 131 18.67 -12.41 7.06
N ALA A 132 17.71 -11.79 6.37
CA ALA A 132 17.67 -10.34 6.17
C ALA A 132 16.24 -9.83 6.26
N LEU A 133 16.08 -8.63 6.83
CA LEU A 133 14.84 -7.86 6.86
C LEU A 133 15.01 -6.60 6.00
N TYR A 134 14.10 -6.37 5.06
CA TYR A 134 14.09 -5.19 4.21
C TYR A 134 13.09 -4.18 4.74
N THR A 135 13.57 -3.02 5.20
CA THR A 135 12.73 -1.94 5.72
C THR A 135 13.05 -0.61 5.06
N CYS A 136 12.12 0.34 5.02
CA CYS A 136 12.44 1.69 4.55
C CYS A 136 13.17 2.48 5.66
N ARG A 137 13.99 3.45 5.26
CA ARG A 137 14.72 4.33 6.18
C ARG A 137 13.81 5.07 7.17
N ASP A 138 12.56 5.32 6.79
CA ASP A 138 11.58 6.02 7.64
C ASP A 138 11.28 5.20 8.91
N HIS A 139 11.08 3.88 8.76
CA HIS A 139 10.81 3.01 9.91
C HIS A 139 12.01 2.83 10.83
N CYS A 140 13.24 2.81 10.32
CA CYS A 140 14.43 2.77 11.18
C CYS A 140 14.45 3.97 12.13
N SER A 141 14.15 5.18 11.63
CA SER A 141 14.08 6.37 12.47
C SER A 141 12.86 6.42 13.39
N GLU A 142 11.69 5.98 12.91
CA GLU A 142 10.48 5.91 13.74
C GLU A 142 10.62 4.89 14.89
N THR A 143 11.43 3.84 14.68
CA THR A 143 11.65 2.79 15.68
C THR A 143 12.25 3.36 16.96
N SER A 144 13.18 4.31 16.88
CA SER A 144 13.80 4.91 18.06
C SER A 144 12.83 5.69 18.92
N SER A 145 11.95 6.48 18.31
CA SER A 145 10.85 7.16 19.01
C SER A 145 9.90 6.18 19.67
N GLU A 146 9.62 5.08 18.98
CA GLU A 146 8.71 4.08 19.51
C GLU A 146 9.33 3.28 20.65
N ILE A 147 10.64 3.00 20.64
CA ILE A 147 11.33 2.38 21.77
C ILE A 147 11.09 3.20 23.04
N LEU A 148 11.25 4.52 22.97
CA LEU A 148 10.98 5.43 24.09
C LEU A 148 9.52 5.29 24.57
N ASN A 149 8.55 5.27 23.65
CA ASN A 149 7.13 5.08 23.97
C ASN A 149 6.83 3.71 24.60
N ILE A 150 7.43 2.63 24.07
CA ILE A 150 7.26 1.26 24.53
C ILE A 150 7.72 1.13 25.99
N PHE A 151 8.89 1.69 26.31
CA PHE A 151 9.44 1.68 27.67
C PHE A 151 8.84 2.77 28.58
N GLY A 152 8.08 3.72 28.03
CA GLY A 152 7.43 4.80 28.77
C GLY A 152 8.41 5.83 29.32
N VAL A 153 9.43 6.18 28.53
CA VAL A 153 10.52 7.09 28.89
C VAL A 153 10.66 8.17 27.82
N ASN A 154 11.17 9.36 28.19
CA ASN A 154 11.26 10.50 27.27
C ASN A 154 12.67 10.71 26.70
N ALA A 155 13.66 9.92 27.13
CA ALA A 155 15.06 10.06 26.74
C ALA A 155 15.74 8.70 26.70
N ALA A 156 16.76 8.57 25.83
CA ALA A 156 17.49 7.32 25.65
C ALA A 156 18.15 6.82 26.95
N THR A 157 18.76 7.72 27.73
CA THR A 157 19.35 7.40 29.04
C THR A 157 18.29 7.02 30.08
N GLY A 158 17.04 7.46 29.89
CA GLY A 158 15.91 7.10 30.74
C GLY A 158 15.50 5.64 30.65
N ILE A 159 15.94 4.91 29.61
CA ILE A 159 15.56 3.51 29.40
C ILE A 159 15.98 2.59 30.54
N PHE A 160 17.10 2.87 31.19
CA PHE A 160 17.58 2.13 32.37
C PHE A 160 16.73 2.37 33.63
N ARG A 161 15.83 3.37 33.58
CA ARG A 161 14.86 3.68 34.64
C ARG A 161 13.43 3.39 34.21
N ALA A 162 13.24 2.60 33.14
CA ALA A 162 11.92 2.21 32.66
C ALA A 162 11.14 1.47 33.75
N ARG A 163 9.82 1.61 33.76
CA ARG A 163 8.97 0.94 34.76
C ARG A 163 9.03 -0.58 34.57
N GLN A 164 9.30 -1.33 35.65
CA GLN A 164 9.42 -2.79 35.63
C GLN A 164 8.29 -3.50 34.87
N ARG A 165 7.04 -3.04 35.05
CA ARG A 165 5.86 -3.62 34.36
C ARG A 165 5.99 -3.58 32.84
N LYS A 166 6.48 -2.47 32.29
CA LYS A 166 6.70 -2.29 30.84
C LYS A 166 7.85 -3.17 30.36
N VAL A 167 8.93 -3.22 31.12
CA VAL A 167 10.10 -4.03 30.78
C VAL A 167 9.73 -5.52 30.71
N VAL A 168 9.00 -6.03 31.71
CA VAL A 168 8.52 -7.42 31.73
C VAL A 168 7.58 -7.73 30.55
N GLU A 169 6.70 -6.79 30.17
CA GLU A 169 5.83 -6.93 29.00
C GLU A 169 6.64 -7.08 27.71
N VAL A 170 7.64 -6.22 27.52
CA VAL A 170 8.53 -6.27 26.35
C VAL A 170 9.37 -7.55 26.35
N ILE A 171 9.92 -7.98 27.49
CA ILE A 171 10.69 -9.23 27.62
C ILE A 171 9.84 -10.43 27.19
N ARG A 172 8.58 -10.52 27.62
CA ARG A 172 7.69 -11.61 27.19
C ARG A 172 7.53 -11.65 25.67
N LEU A 173 7.34 -10.50 25.04
CA LEU A 173 7.20 -10.40 23.59
C LEU A 173 8.52 -10.73 22.87
N VAL A 174 9.65 -10.23 23.37
CA VAL A 174 10.99 -10.53 22.84
C VAL A 174 11.30 -12.02 22.93
N ASN A 175 11.01 -12.66 24.07
CA ASN A 175 11.22 -14.10 24.25
C ASN A 175 10.33 -14.91 23.30
N HIS A 176 9.10 -14.44 23.04
CA HIS A 176 8.21 -15.06 22.05
C HIS A 176 8.74 -14.92 20.61
N LEU A 177 9.28 -13.75 20.23
CA LEU A 177 9.82 -13.51 18.89
C LEU A 177 11.13 -14.28 18.64
N THR A 178 12.03 -14.26 19.61
CA THR A 178 13.37 -14.83 19.50
C THR A 178 13.42 -16.33 19.81
N GLY A 179 12.46 -16.83 20.60
CA GLY A 179 12.49 -18.19 21.14
C GLY A 179 13.59 -18.40 22.19
N LYS A 180 14.21 -17.32 22.70
CA LYS A 180 15.30 -17.37 23.69
C LYS A 180 14.89 -16.58 24.93
N VAL A 181 15.38 -17.00 26.10
CA VAL A 181 15.20 -16.22 27.34
C VAL A 181 16.18 -15.04 27.30
N THR A 182 15.65 -13.83 27.35
CA THR A 182 16.42 -12.59 27.33
C THR A 182 16.46 -11.98 28.73
N ASP A 183 17.66 -11.62 29.18
CA ASP A 183 17.87 -10.89 30.42
C ASP A 183 17.42 -9.42 30.30
N GLU A 184 16.91 -8.86 31.39
CA GLU A 184 16.42 -7.49 31.44
C GLU A 184 17.52 -6.46 31.15
N SER A 185 18.65 -6.56 31.84
CA SER A 185 19.77 -5.61 31.68
C SER A 185 20.29 -5.65 30.24
N LYS A 186 20.33 -6.86 29.66
CA LYS A 186 20.70 -7.05 28.26
C LYS A 186 19.71 -6.37 27.31
N LEU A 187 18.40 -6.54 27.51
CA LEU A 187 17.39 -5.91 26.66
C LEU A 187 17.50 -4.38 26.68
N LEU A 188 17.63 -3.79 27.88
CA LEU A 188 17.74 -2.35 28.06
C LEU A 188 19.01 -1.80 27.41
N ASN A 189 20.14 -2.49 27.57
CA ASN A 189 21.39 -2.10 26.92
C ASN A 189 21.29 -2.18 25.38
N LEU A 190 20.68 -3.25 24.85
CA LEU A 190 20.46 -3.38 23.40
C LEU A 190 19.56 -2.27 22.85
N ALA A 191 18.51 -1.89 23.59
CA ALA A 191 17.62 -0.80 23.21
C ALA A 191 18.35 0.56 23.21
N TYR A 192 19.18 0.81 24.22
CA TYR A 192 20.02 2.00 24.28
C TYR A 192 20.97 2.08 23.09
N LEU A 193 21.69 1.01 22.78
CA LEU A 193 22.62 0.96 21.64
C LEU A 193 21.90 1.18 20.30
N PHE A 194 20.71 0.62 20.12
CA PHE A 194 19.91 0.84 18.92
C PHE A 194 19.55 2.32 18.75
N MET A 195 19.08 2.99 19.81
CA MET A 195 18.73 4.42 19.75
C MET A 195 19.94 5.31 19.45
N MET A 196 21.13 4.95 19.93
CA MET A 196 22.37 5.68 19.62
C MET A 196 22.79 5.50 18.15
N GLN A 197 22.55 4.33 17.56
CA GLN A 197 22.86 4.05 16.17
C GLN A 197 21.86 4.72 15.20
N TYR A 198 20.60 4.85 15.61
CA TYR A 198 19.52 5.41 14.81
C TYR A 198 18.83 6.56 15.57
N PRO A 199 19.44 7.74 15.71
CA PRO A 199 18.83 8.86 16.42
C PRO A 199 17.49 9.27 15.78
N GLU A 200 16.54 9.73 16.60
CA GLU A 200 15.25 10.23 16.11
C GLU A 200 15.45 11.34 15.07
N ARG A 201 14.66 11.31 13.99
CA ARG A 201 14.68 12.41 12.99
C ARG A 201 14.19 13.75 13.55
N SER A 202 13.42 13.76 14.66
CA SER A 202 12.97 14.97 15.34
C SER A 202 13.99 15.56 16.30
N ALA A 203 15.05 14.81 16.65
CA ALA A 203 16.21 15.42 17.27
C ALA A 203 16.94 16.18 16.16
N VAL A 204 16.53 17.43 15.95
CA VAL A 204 17.31 18.40 15.18
C VAL A 204 18.64 18.57 15.91
N VAL A 205 19.59 17.68 15.63
CA VAL A 205 21.03 17.95 15.80
C VAL A 205 21.49 18.64 14.51
N GLY A 206 20.75 19.67 14.11
CA GLY A 206 21.29 20.74 13.29
C GLY A 206 21.91 21.78 14.23
N PRO A 207 22.81 22.65 13.75
CA PRO A 207 23.15 23.84 14.52
C PRO A 207 21.83 24.51 14.92
N MET A 208 21.67 24.82 16.20
CA MET A 208 20.60 25.70 16.64
C MET A 208 20.80 27.02 15.89
N VAL A 209 20.09 27.19 14.78
CA VAL A 209 19.93 28.48 14.14
C VAL A 209 19.19 29.29 15.19
N LYS A 210 19.90 30.25 15.80
CA LYS A 210 19.28 31.15 16.76
C LYS A 210 18.13 31.84 16.05
N GLU A 211 17.07 32.20 16.77
CA GLU A 211 15.92 32.90 16.20
C GLU A 211 16.34 34.19 15.46
N GLU A 212 17.49 34.73 15.84
CA GLU A 212 18.25 35.84 15.25
C GLU A 212 18.74 35.59 13.81
N ASP A 213 19.05 34.33 13.46
CA ASP A 213 19.66 33.92 12.20
C ASP A 213 18.62 33.48 11.16
N ILE A 214 17.33 33.47 11.52
CA ILE A 214 16.24 33.23 10.56
C ILE A 214 16.00 34.54 9.82
N PRO A 215 16.37 34.66 8.52
CA PRO A 215 16.09 35.88 7.77
C PRO A 215 14.58 36.14 7.81
N TYR A 216 14.22 37.31 8.34
CA TYR A 216 12.83 37.77 8.40
C TYR A 216 12.34 37.96 6.96
N GLU A 217 11.72 36.93 6.38
CA GLU A 217 10.96 37.08 5.15
C GLU A 217 9.80 38.01 5.46
N ARG A 218 9.94 39.30 5.09
CA ARG A 218 8.81 40.23 5.03
C ARG A 218 7.78 39.58 4.14
N THR A 219 6.68 39.15 4.75
CA THR A 219 5.45 38.83 4.03
C THR A 219 5.07 40.08 3.27
N ILE A 220 5.28 40.06 1.96
CA ILE A 220 4.77 41.10 1.07
C ILE A 220 3.26 40.90 1.11
N GLU A 221 2.57 41.72 1.89
CA GLU A 221 1.12 41.82 1.84
C GLU A 221 0.77 42.29 0.43
N CYS A 222 0.29 41.37 -0.40
CA CYS A 222 -0.28 41.73 -1.70
C CYS A 222 -1.50 42.62 -1.43
N GLN A 223 -1.35 43.92 -1.64
CA GLN A 223 -2.48 44.84 -1.78
C GLN A 223 -3.22 44.48 -3.07
N THR A 224 -4.18 43.56 -2.98
CA THR A 224 -5.15 43.33 -4.05
C THR A 224 -6.18 44.45 -4.00
N ALA A 225 -5.98 45.46 -4.85
CA ALA A 225 -7.02 46.37 -5.26
C ALA A 225 -8.06 45.60 -6.12
N GLU A 226 -9.31 45.77 -5.72
CA GLU A 226 -10.54 45.72 -6.52
C GLU A 226 -10.98 44.39 -7.18
N THR A 227 -12.15 43.93 -6.70
CA THR A 227 -13.05 42.95 -7.32
C THR A 227 -12.58 41.50 -7.40
N ALA A 228 -12.19 40.93 -6.24
CA ALA A 228 -12.18 39.48 -6.08
C ALA A 228 -13.63 38.98 -5.94
N GLU A 229 -14.23 38.52 -7.03
CA GLU A 229 -15.41 37.66 -6.99
C GLU A 229 -15.17 36.54 -5.98
N THR A 230 -16.01 36.45 -4.96
CA THR A 230 -15.93 35.45 -3.89
C THR A 230 -15.88 34.04 -4.47
N ILE A 231 -14.71 33.41 -4.45
CA ILE A 231 -14.53 32.03 -4.88
C ILE A 231 -15.24 31.11 -3.87
N LEU A 232 -16.48 30.76 -4.18
CA LEU A 232 -17.29 29.84 -3.37
C LEU A 232 -16.66 28.43 -3.39
N PRO A 233 -16.36 27.84 -2.21
CA PRO A 233 -15.79 26.50 -2.10
C PRO A 233 -16.67 25.44 -2.77
N LYS A 234 -16.06 24.41 -3.37
CA LYS A 234 -16.77 23.37 -4.15
C LYS A 234 -17.91 22.68 -3.40
N CYS A 235 -17.88 22.62 -2.07
CA CYS A 235 -18.95 22.03 -1.25
C CYS A 235 -20.23 22.88 -1.15
N PHE A 236 -20.18 24.16 -1.55
CA PHE A 236 -21.34 25.07 -1.56
C PHE A 236 -21.83 25.38 -2.98
N ARG A 237 -21.24 24.76 -4.01
CA ARG A 237 -21.75 24.84 -5.38
C ARG A 237 -22.94 23.90 -5.50
N GLN A 238 -24.08 24.40 -5.98
CA GLN A 238 -25.21 23.53 -6.27
C GLN A 238 -24.80 22.47 -7.30
N PRO A 239 -25.28 21.22 -7.16
CA PRO A 239 -25.07 20.17 -8.17
C PRO A 239 -25.49 20.72 -9.53
N ARG A 240 -24.59 20.65 -10.51
CA ARG A 240 -24.85 21.12 -11.87
C ARG A 240 -26.03 20.31 -12.41
N LYS A 241 -27.22 20.92 -12.49
CA LYS A 241 -28.38 20.30 -13.14
C LYS A 241 -27.96 19.99 -14.57
N GLN A 242 -27.81 18.71 -14.88
CA GLN A 242 -27.68 18.24 -16.25
C GLN A 242 -29.01 18.58 -16.92
N ARG A 243 -29.03 19.65 -17.73
CA ARG A 243 -30.14 19.90 -18.65
C ARG A 243 -30.15 18.72 -19.60
N LEU A 244 -31.16 17.84 -19.50
CA LEU A 244 -31.57 17.07 -20.66
C LEU A 244 -31.97 18.12 -21.70
N GLU A 245 -31.28 18.10 -22.83
CA GLU A 245 -31.69 18.87 -24.00
C GLU A 245 -33.12 18.41 -24.34
N THR A 246 -34.07 19.34 -24.19
CA THR A 246 -35.43 19.17 -24.68
C THR A 246 -35.34 19.01 -26.19
N GLU A 247 -35.77 17.85 -26.64
CA GLU A 247 -35.97 17.48 -28.04
C GLU A 247 -36.91 18.50 -28.70
N GLU A 248 -36.35 19.36 -29.54
CA GLU A 248 -37.14 20.06 -30.56
C GLU A 248 -36.52 19.79 -31.94
N GLU A 249 -37.30 18.99 -32.68
CA GLU A 249 -37.51 19.06 -34.12
C GLU A 249 -36.39 18.58 -35.05
N GLY A 250 -36.62 17.37 -35.61
CA GLY A 250 -36.36 17.18 -37.03
C GLY A 250 -35.46 16.03 -37.46
N CYS A 251 -35.43 14.88 -36.78
CA CYS A 251 -35.14 13.60 -37.46
C CYS A 251 -35.47 12.39 -36.57
N SER A 252 -36.70 11.88 -36.67
CA SER A 252 -37.12 10.62 -36.06
C SER A 252 -36.40 9.44 -36.73
N SER A 253 -35.16 9.17 -36.31
CA SER A 253 -34.53 7.87 -36.55
C SER A 253 -34.79 7.01 -35.31
N SER A 254 -35.90 6.28 -35.32
CA SER A 254 -36.25 5.28 -34.31
C SER A 254 -35.33 4.05 -34.45
N MET A 255 -34.03 4.24 -34.23
CA MET A 255 -33.09 3.14 -34.11
C MET A 255 -33.14 2.61 -32.69
N VAL A 256 -33.89 1.52 -32.51
CA VAL A 256 -33.91 0.77 -31.26
C VAL A 256 -32.73 -0.20 -31.27
N ARG A 257 -31.77 0.01 -30.37
CA ARG A 257 -30.70 -0.96 -30.13
C ARG A 257 -31.26 -2.15 -29.35
N VAL A 258 -31.74 -3.15 -30.06
CA VAL A 258 -32.16 -4.42 -29.46
C VAL A 258 -30.92 -5.28 -29.25
N ILE A 259 -30.42 -5.33 -28.02
CA ILE A 259 -29.42 -6.32 -27.62
C ILE A 259 -30.13 -7.67 -27.60
N LYS A 260 -29.86 -8.52 -28.60
CA LYS A 260 -30.36 -9.89 -28.62
C LYS A 260 -29.76 -10.61 -27.41
N GLN A 261 -30.50 -10.64 -26.30
CA GLN A 261 -30.17 -11.49 -25.17
C GLN A 261 -30.22 -12.92 -25.70
N SER A 262 -29.04 -13.51 -25.94
CA SER A 262 -28.91 -14.96 -26.01
C SER A 262 -29.71 -15.54 -24.85
N THR A 263 -30.56 -16.54 -25.12
CA THR A 263 -31.37 -17.23 -24.13
C THR A 263 -30.58 -17.30 -22.83
N VAL A 264 -30.99 -16.50 -21.86
CA VAL A 264 -30.45 -16.59 -20.51
C VAL A 264 -30.92 -17.96 -20.06
N LEU A 265 -30.07 -18.96 -20.26
CA LEU A 265 -30.07 -20.12 -19.40
C LEU A 265 -29.79 -19.50 -18.03
N LEU A 266 -30.90 -19.16 -17.34
CA LEU A 266 -30.86 -18.98 -15.89
C LEU A 266 -29.99 -20.11 -15.41
N PRO A 267 -28.93 -19.84 -14.62
CA PRO A 267 -28.02 -20.88 -14.21
C PRO A 267 -28.89 -21.99 -13.64
N THR A 268 -29.03 -23.09 -14.38
CA THR A 268 -29.56 -24.32 -13.84
C THR A 268 -28.68 -24.53 -12.63
N GLN A 269 -29.28 -24.63 -11.44
CA GLN A 269 -28.57 -24.84 -10.19
C GLN A 269 -27.87 -26.21 -10.25
N SER A 270 -26.82 -26.29 -11.03
CA SER A 270 -25.86 -27.37 -11.15
C SER A 270 -24.52 -26.67 -10.99
N ASP A 271 -24.32 -26.15 -9.78
CA ASP A 271 -23.45 -26.85 -8.85
C ASP A 271 -23.60 -26.18 -7.49
N SER A 272 -24.20 -26.94 -6.59
CA SER A 272 -24.09 -26.84 -5.13
C SER A 272 -22.61 -26.96 -4.70
N SER A 273 -21.76 -26.05 -5.17
CA SER A 273 -20.42 -25.84 -4.64
C SER A 273 -20.57 -25.10 -3.32
N SER A 274 -20.87 -25.89 -2.29
CA SER A 274 -20.71 -25.66 -0.87
C SER A 274 -20.67 -24.19 -0.40
N LEU A 275 -21.63 -23.84 0.46
CA LEU A 275 -21.60 -22.65 1.34
C LEU A 275 -20.43 -22.66 2.34
N GLN A 276 -19.32 -23.34 2.03
CA GLN A 276 -18.13 -23.30 2.84
C GLN A 276 -17.43 -21.95 2.63
N PRO A 277 -17.07 -21.24 3.70
CA PRO A 277 -16.33 -20.00 3.60
C PRO A 277 -14.99 -20.28 2.89
N LEU A 278 -14.76 -19.57 1.77
CA LEU A 278 -13.52 -19.66 1.01
C LEU A 278 -12.35 -19.30 1.94
N ARG A 279 -11.37 -20.20 2.08
CA ARG A 279 -10.25 -19.96 3.00
C ARG A 279 -9.32 -18.85 2.53
N ASN A 280 -9.08 -18.80 1.22
CA ASN A 280 -8.18 -17.85 0.57
C ASN A 280 -8.82 -17.35 -0.73
N PRO A 281 -9.81 -16.43 -0.63
CA PRO A 281 -10.49 -15.90 -1.80
C PRO A 281 -9.56 -15.00 -2.61
N VAL A 282 -9.54 -15.21 -3.92
CA VAL A 282 -8.76 -14.41 -4.86
C VAL A 282 -9.65 -14.03 -6.04
N ARG A 283 -9.53 -12.78 -6.49
CA ARG A 283 -10.30 -12.26 -7.63
C ARG A 283 -9.58 -12.50 -8.95
N CYS A 284 -10.29 -13.05 -9.93
CA CYS A 284 -9.80 -13.23 -11.29
C CYS A 284 -9.62 -11.88 -11.99
N THR A 285 -8.51 -11.67 -12.68
CA THR A 285 -8.22 -10.42 -13.40
C THR A 285 -8.94 -10.30 -14.75
N TYR A 286 -9.46 -11.42 -15.26
CA TYR A 286 -10.18 -11.49 -16.53
C TYR A 286 -11.70 -11.41 -16.33
N CYS A 287 -12.32 -12.41 -15.68
CA CYS A 287 -13.77 -12.46 -15.47
C CYS A 287 -14.26 -11.85 -14.14
N PHE A 288 -13.34 -11.41 -13.26
CA PHE A 288 -13.66 -10.85 -11.95
C PHE A 288 -14.32 -11.81 -10.93
N ASP A 289 -14.55 -13.08 -11.28
CA ASP A 289 -14.98 -14.11 -10.34
C ASP A 289 -14.02 -14.23 -9.15
N VAL A 290 -14.59 -14.41 -7.95
CA VAL A 290 -13.83 -14.73 -6.74
C VAL A 290 -13.87 -16.24 -6.54
N ARG A 291 -12.70 -16.88 -6.48
CA ARG A 291 -12.57 -18.33 -6.20
C ARG A 291 -11.41 -18.59 -5.26
N GLU A 292 -11.32 -19.81 -4.75
CA GLU A 292 -10.14 -20.22 -3.99
C GLU A 292 -8.88 -20.21 -4.85
N LYS A 293 -7.76 -19.85 -4.21
CA LYS A 293 -6.43 -19.79 -4.83
C LYS A 293 -6.04 -21.06 -5.59
N GLN A 294 -6.52 -22.25 -5.20
CA GLN A 294 -6.22 -23.52 -5.86
C GLN A 294 -6.82 -23.64 -7.27
N HIS A 295 -7.95 -22.96 -7.54
CA HIS A 295 -8.60 -22.92 -8.85
C HIS A 295 -8.12 -21.75 -9.73
N MET A 296 -7.12 -21.01 -9.23
CA MET A 296 -6.54 -19.86 -9.88
C MET A 296 -5.11 -20.18 -10.33
N VAL A 297 -4.67 -19.52 -11.39
CA VAL A 297 -3.28 -19.54 -11.86
C VAL A 297 -2.67 -18.15 -11.73
N ASN A 298 -1.44 -18.08 -11.19
CA ASN A 298 -0.68 -16.84 -11.14
C ASN A 298 -0.08 -16.54 -12.52
N ILE A 299 -0.36 -15.36 -13.07
CA ILE A 299 0.09 -14.95 -14.39
C ILE A 299 1.43 -14.21 -14.27
N SER A 300 2.49 -14.79 -14.83
CA SER A 300 3.78 -14.10 -14.91
C SER A 300 3.75 -12.97 -15.94
N LYS A 301 4.19 -11.79 -15.50
CA LYS A 301 4.25 -10.54 -16.28
C LYS A 301 5.48 -10.46 -17.19
N THR A 302 5.68 -11.47 -18.03
CA THR A 302 6.76 -11.40 -19.03
C THR A 302 6.37 -10.42 -20.13
N LYS A 303 7.33 -9.63 -20.64
CA LYS A 303 7.08 -8.67 -21.73
C LYS A 303 6.39 -9.34 -22.92
N TYR A 304 6.88 -10.52 -23.30
CA TYR A 304 6.31 -11.31 -24.39
C TYR A 304 4.81 -11.64 -24.19
N ARG A 305 4.43 -12.13 -22.99
CA ARG A 305 3.04 -12.48 -22.72
C ARG A 305 2.15 -11.24 -22.69
N LEU A 306 2.60 -10.16 -22.05
CA LEU A 306 1.84 -8.91 -21.99
C LEU A 306 1.61 -8.32 -23.38
N SER A 307 2.63 -8.29 -24.25
CA SER A 307 2.47 -7.82 -25.62
C SER A 307 1.45 -8.67 -26.40
N ARG A 308 1.57 -10.00 -26.34
CA ARG A 308 0.67 -10.92 -27.06
C ARG A 308 -0.77 -10.86 -26.56
N TRP A 309 -0.95 -10.79 -25.25
CA TRP A 309 -2.29 -10.67 -24.65
C TRP A 309 -2.89 -9.29 -24.88
N LYS A 310 -2.07 -8.23 -24.90
CA LYS A 310 -2.52 -6.88 -25.26
C LYS A 310 -3.03 -6.83 -26.71
N GLU A 311 -2.33 -7.51 -27.62
CA GLU A 311 -2.70 -7.59 -29.04
C GLU A 311 -4.03 -8.33 -29.24
N GLN A 312 -4.27 -9.42 -28.50
CA GLN A 312 -5.48 -10.24 -28.68
C GLN A 312 -6.68 -9.83 -27.82
N LEU A 313 -6.44 -9.34 -26.60
CA LEU A 313 -7.49 -9.01 -25.61
C LEU A 313 -7.74 -7.50 -25.49
N GLY A 314 -6.94 -6.69 -26.19
CA GLY A 314 -7.04 -5.25 -26.18
C GLY A 314 -6.12 -4.55 -25.18
N GLN A 315 -5.93 -3.25 -25.42
CA GLN A 315 -5.02 -2.41 -24.65
C GLN A 315 -5.41 -2.28 -23.18
N GLU A 316 -6.70 -2.12 -22.89
CA GLU A 316 -7.21 -1.96 -21.53
C GLU A 316 -6.87 -3.15 -20.63
N PHE A 317 -6.95 -4.36 -21.19
CA PHE A 317 -6.60 -5.58 -20.46
C PHE A 317 -5.11 -5.63 -20.13
N GLY A 318 -4.25 -5.22 -21.07
CA GLY A 318 -2.81 -5.12 -20.85
C GLY A 318 -2.45 -4.12 -19.73
N GLU A 319 -3.09 -2.96 -19.71
CA GLU A 319 -2.89 -1.94 -18.68
C GLU A 319 -3.37 -2.41 -17.30
N ARG A 320 -4.51 -3.12 -17.25
CA ARG A 320 -5.04 -3.74 -16.04
C ARG A 320 -4.08 -4.78 -15.45
N LEU A 321 -3.46 -5.61 -16.29
CA LEU A 321 -2.46 -6.57 -15.82
C LEU A 321 -1.19 -5.89 -15.29
N LEU A 322 -0.83 -4.71 -15.81
CA LEU A 322 0.32 -3.96 -15.32
C LEU A 322 0.06 -3.35 -13.94
N SER A 323 -1.14 -2.79 -13.71
CA SER A 323 -1.48 -2.07 -12.48
C SER A 323 -1.52 -2.96 -11.23
N ILE A 324 -1.96 -4.21 -11.36
CA ILE A 324 -2.10 -5.14 -10.22
C ILE A 324 -0.81 -5.92 -9.98
N MET A 325 -0.17 -5.82 -8.81
CA MET A 325 1.13 -6.46 -8.55
C MET A 325 1.13 -7.98 -8.74
N ILE A 326 0.08 -8.67 -8.29
CA ILE A 326 -0.04 -10.13 -8.37
C ILE A 326 -1.35 -10.45 -9.09
N ASN A 327 -1.24 -11.01 -10.29
CA ASN A 327 -2.38 -11.33 -11.13
C ASN A 327 -2.75 -12.80 -11.00
N TYR A 328 -4.02 -13.04 -10.70
CA TYR A 328 -4.60 -14.37 -10.74
C TYR A 328 -5.67 -14.44 -11.83
N MET A 329 -5.76 -15.58 -12.50
CA MET A 329 -6.83 -15.89 -13.46
C MET A 329 -7.42 -17.26 -13.16
N CYS A 330 -8.73 -17.42 -13.39
CA CYS A 330 -9.38 -18.72 -13.25
C CYS A 330 -8.79 -19.71 -14.26
N ARG A 331 -8.55 -20.95 -13.84
CA ARG A 331 -8.09 -22.01 -14.75
C ARG A 331 -9.06 -22.29 -15.90
N LYS A 332 -10.36 -22.02 -15.72
CA LYS A 332 -11.40 -22.16 -16.76
C LYS A 332 -11.17 -21.33 -18.03
N HIS A 333 -10.36 -20.29 -17.95
CA HIS A 333 -10.02 -19.46 -19.12
C HIS A 333 -8.93 -20.07 -19.98
N PHE A 334 -8.38 -21.24 -19.63
CA PHE A 334 -7.29 -21.86 -20.38
C PHE A 334 -7.67 -23.28 -20.73
N SER A 335 -7.18 -23.76 -21.87
CA SER A 335 -7.31 -25.16 -22.23
C SER A 335 -6.50 -26.01 -21.24
N PRO A 336 -6.94 -27.23 -20.88
CA PRO A 336 -6.11 -28.16 -20.12
C PRO A 336 -4.72 -28.38 -20.75
N MET A 337 -4.62 -28.27 -22.07
CA MET A 337 -3.36 -28.41 -22.83
C MET A 337 -2.39 -27.24 -22.62
N ASP A 338 -2.88 -26.09 -22.16
CA ASP A 338 -2.07 -24.90 -21.86
C ASP A 338 -1.27 -25.06 -20.57
N PHE A 339 -1.49 -26.13 -19.80
CA PHE A 339 -0.76 -26.41 -18.59
C PHE A 339 0.35 -27.45 -18.84
N SER A 340 1.48 -27.30 -18.15
CA SER A 340 2.50 -28.35 -18.04
C SER A 340 1.99 -29.48 -17.14
N SER A 341 2.66 -30.64 -17.16
CA SER A 341 2.42 -31.71 -16.18
C SER A 341 2.48 -31.24 -14.72
N CYS A 342 3.32 -30.24 -14.40
CA CYS A 342 3.40 -29.62 -13.07
C CYS A 342 2.32 -28.56 -12.78
N GLY A 343 1.30 -28.40 -13.64
CA GLY A 343 0.23 -27.42 -13.49
C GLY A 343 0.62 -25.95 -13.72
N ARG A 344 1.79 -25.67 -14.31
CA ARG A 344 2.22 -24.31 -14.68
C ARG A 344 1.68 -23.94 -16.05
N LEU A 345 1.25 -22.69 -16.21
CA LEU A 345 0.78 -22.17 -17.50
C LEU A 345 1.94 -22.04 -18.49
N ARG A 346 1.80 -22.64 -19.68
CA ARG A 346 2.78 -22.59 -20.76
C ARG A 346 3.00 -21.14 -21.25
N ARG A 347 4.14 -20.91 -21.89
CA ARG A 347 4.54 -19.57 -22.35
C ARG A 347 3.59 -18.99 -23.39
N GLU A 348 3.03 -19.85 -24.23
CA GLU A 348 2.19 -19.50 -25.39
C GLU A 348 0.69 -19.54 -25.11
N ALA A 349 0.30 -19.93 -23.90
CA ALA A 349 -1.09 -20.00 -23.50
C ALA A 349 -1.76 -18.63 -23.57
N ILE A 350 -2.97 -18.62 -24.11
CA ILE A 350 -3.81 -17.44 -24.28
C ILE A 350 -5.16 -17.75 -23.63
N PRO A 351 -5.75 -16.80 -22.88
CA PRO A 351 -7.10 -16.97 -22.34
C PRO A 351 -8.10 -17.17 -23.47
N ILE A 352 -8.98 -18.18 -23.34
CA ILE A 352 -10.11 -18.38 -24.24
C ILE A 352 -11.01 -17.15 -24.11
N VAL A 353 -11.15 -16.44 -25.23
CA VAL A 353 -12.02 -15.28 -25.37
C VAL A 353 -13.31 -15.78 -25.97
N ASP A 354 -14.39 -15.71 -25.19
CA ASP A 354 -15.71 -15.83 -25.80
C ASP A 354 -15.85 -14.64 -26.76
N PRO A 355 -16.16 -14.86 -28.05
CA PRO A 355 -16.34 -13.76 -28.98
C PRO A 355 -17.38 -12.79 -28.40
N PRO A 356 -17.15 -11.46 -28.53
CA PRO A 356 -18.10 -10.48 -28.01
C PRO A 356 -19.49 -10.79 -28.57
N PRO A 357 -20.56 -10.62 -27.76
CA PRO A 357 -21.91 -10.87 -28.22
C PRO A 357 -22.18 -10.04 -29.47
N GLU A 358 -22.67 -10.70 -30.52
CA GLU A 358 -22.94 -10.06 -31.80
C GLU A 358 -24.09 -9.05 -31.63
N VAL A 359 -23.77 -7.75 -31.58
CA VAL A 359 -24.77 -6.70 -31.44
C VAL A 359 -25.35 -6.41 -32.81
N HIS A 360 -26.54 -6.94 -33.08
CA HIS A 360 -27.28 -6.58 -34.29
C HIS A 360 -28.08 -5.31 -34.04
N THR A 361 -27.90 -4.32 -34.92
CA THR A 361 -28.73 -3.10 -34.90
C THR A 361 -29.92 -3.33 -35.84
N PHE A 362 -31.12 -3.07 -35.36
CA PHE A 362 -32.34 -3.17 -36.16
C PHE A 362 -32.95 -1.77 -36.33
N LYS A 363 -33.48 -1.49 -37.52
CA LYS A 363 -34.33 -0.35 -37.81
C LYS A 363 -35.77 -0.84 -37.82
N ILE A 364 -36.65 -0.07 -37.20
CA ILE A 364 -38.09 -0.32 -37.27
C ILE A 364 -38.58 0.28 -38.59
N ASP A 365 -39.13 -0.55 -39.46
CA ASP A 365 -39.76 -0.15 -40.73
C ASP A 365 -41.20 -0.66 -40.74
N GLY A 366 -42.15 0.23 -40.44
CA GLY A 366 -43.54 -0.14 -40.18
C GLY A 366 -43.68 -1.06 -38.95
N ASN A 367 -44.17 -2.28 -39.17
CA ASN A 367 -44.35 -3.30 -38.12
C ASN A 367 -43.20 -4.31 -38.02
N ASP A 368 -42.17 -4.19 -38.88
CA ASP A 368 -41.08 -5.16 -38.97
C ASP A 368 -39.74 -4.61 -38.45
N PHE A 369 -38.91 -5.51 -37.90
CA PHE A 369 -37.53 -5.21 -37.50
C PHE A 369 -36.56 -5.62 -38.61
N VAL A 370 -36.03 -4.63 -39.34
CA VAL A 370 -35.05 -4.86 -40.40
C VAL A 370 -33.64 -4.76 -39.83
N LYS A 371 -32.83 -5.82 -39.96
CA LYS A 371 -31.42 -5.81 -39.53
C LYS A 371 -30.65 -4.83 -40.42
N VAL A 372 -30.08 -3.79 -39.81
CA VAL A 372 -29.27 -2.78 -40.52
C VAL A 372 -27.84 -3.29 -40.59
N SER A 373 -27.25 -3.26 -41.78
CA SER A 373 -25.86 -3.61 -41.97
C SER A 373 -24.94 -2.50 -41.42
N GLU A 374 -23.74 -2.85 -40.94
CA GLU A 374 -22.78 -1.84 -40.44
C GLU A 374 -22.37 -0.81 -41.51
N GLU A 375 -22.51 -1.15 -42.80
CA GLU A 375 -22.19 -0.27 -43.92
C GLU A 375 -23.23 0.84 -44.12
N GLU A 376 -24.51 0.56 -43.84
CA GLU A 376 -25.60 1.54 -43.91
C GLU A 376 -25.56 2.53 -42.74
N LEU A 377 -25.04 2.09 -41.58
CA LEU A 377 -24.83 2.94 -40.40
C LEU A 377 -23.71 3.97 -40.58
N LYS A 378 -22.76 3.75 -41.50
CA LYS A 378 -21.64 4.67 -41.78
C LYS A 378 -21.93 5.69 -42.88
N LYS A 379 -23.03 5.50 -43.63
CA LYS A 379 -23.44 6.38 -44.73
C LYS A 379 -24.41 7.50 -44.31
N ASN A 380 -24.98 7.38 -43.12
CA ASN A 380 -25.70 8.45 -42.42
C ASN A 380 -24.79 9.04 -41.35
#